data_AF-A0A9X4H9I8-F1
#
_entry.id   AF-A0A9X4H9I8-F1
#
_cell.length_a   1.000
_cell.length_b   1.000
_cell.length_c   1.000
_cell.angle_alpha   90.00
_cell.angle_beta   90.00
_cell.angle_gamma   90.00
#
_symmetry.space_group_name_H-M   'P 1'
#
loop_
_entity.id
_entity.type
_entity.pdbx_description
1 polymer ?
#
loop_
_entity_poly.entity_id
_entity_poly.type
_entity_poly.pdbx_seq_one_letter_code
_entity_poly.pdbx_strand_id
1 'polypeptide(L)'
;MVAIPRPQAPIADRAGLTTREWYTYLLDLANSAGMTPAQRKQLDALIARVQALEGGGGAGGNVSVQGLGSIVTNGLDIVLVMLDGDNDAPGSSWYYGTGPDGTKGWYAIADALAVTTDLTKAVDSGTGVTTLGLADLADSGAGAALRKITRDAKGRLSGTSAATTSDLAEGANLYHTTARVDARITLQKGQPNGLATLGADSKIPSAQLPAIAITETFVVGSQAAQLALTAQEGDVAVRTDLSKSYIKNSGTAGTMADWTELLSPSGGSVLSVNARTGAVAVPDFVSKATAPTATD
;
A
#
# COMPACT_ATOMS: atom_id res chain seq x y z
N MET A 1 -61.71 72.26 60.73
CA MET A 1 -61.84 73.72 60.55
C MET A 1 -61.99 74.26 61.95
N VAL A 2 -60.97 74.96 62.45
CA VAL A 2 -60.88 75.35 63.86
C VAL A 2 -62.07 76.24 64.21
N ALA A 3 -62.94 75.79 65.12
CA ALA A 3 -64.11 76.56 65.55
C ALA A 3 -63.66 77.70 66.46
N ILE A 4 -63.75 78.94 65.96
CA ILE A 4 -63.35 80.14 66.70
C ILE A 4 -64.33 80.33 67.88
N PRO A 5 -63.84 80.52 69.13
CA PRO A 5 -64.69 80.76 70.29
C PRO A 5 -65.54 82.01 70.09
N ARG A 6 -66.71 82.05 70.73
CA ARG A 6 -67.58 83.24 70.64
C ARG A 6 -66.86 84.43 71.29
N PRO A 7 -67.03 85.67 70.79
CA PRO A 7 -66.33 86.84 71.32
C PRO A 7 -66.58 87.12 72.81
N GLN A 8 -67.70 86.63 73.35
CA GLN A 8 -68.13 86.84 74.73
C GLN A 8 -67.87 85.62 75.63
N ALA A 9 -67.33 84.52 75.07
CA ALA A 9 -67.05 83.32 75.83
C ALA A 9 -65.89 83.60 76.80
N PRO A 10 -66.09 83.45 78.12
CA PRO A 10 -65.02 83.68 79.08
C PRO A 10 -63.89 82.68 78.82
N ILE A 11 -62.65 83.16 78.79
CA ILE A 11 -61.47 82.32 78.54
C ILE A 11 -61.30 81.30 79.68
N ALA A 12 -61.57 81.71 80.91
CA ALA A 12 -61.52 80.87 82.10
C ALA A 12 -62.86 80.85 82.85
N ASP A 13 -63.19 79.71 83.47
CA ASP A 13 -64.32 79.59 84.37
C ASP A 13 -64.03 80.20 85.75
N ARG A 14 -65.01 80.13 86.67
CA ARG A 14 -64.87 80.68 88.03
C ARG A 14 -63.80 79.98 88.88
N ALA A 15 -63.28 78.83 88.45
CA ALA A 15 -62.19 78.11 89.08
C ALA A 15 -60.82 78.40 88.42
N GLY A 16 -60.79 79.26 87.39
CA GLY A 16 -59.57 79.62 86.66
C GLY A 16 -59.17 78.61 85.58
N LEU A 17 -60.02 77.63 85.25
CA LEU A 17 -59.76 76.63 84.21
C LEU A 17 -60.29 77.10 82.86
N THR A 18 -59.61 76.76 81.76
CA THR A 18 -60.02 77.16 80.41
C THR A 18 -61.40 76.60 80.08
N THR A 19 -62.30 77.44 79.58
CA THR A 19 -63.64 76.98 79.19
C THR A 19 -63.55 76.00 78.03
N ARG A 20 -64.52 75.09 77.95
CA ARG A 20 -64.52 74.01 76.95
C ARG A 20 -64.36 74.51 75.51
N GLU A 21 -64.99 75.64 75.17
CA GLU A 21 -64.88 76.25 73.83
C GLU A 21 -63.44 76.68 73.52
N TRP A 22 -62.81 77.42 74.44
CA TRP A 22 -61.43 77.85 74.32
C TRP A 22 -60.44 76.68 74.39
N TYR A 23 -60.71 75.66 75.22
CA TYR A 23 -59.91 74.44 75.28
C TYR A 23 -59.91 73.69 73.94
N THR A 24 -61.09 73.50 73.32
CA THR A 24 -61.19 72.84 72.01
C THR A 24 -60.52 73.64 70.92
N TYR A 25 -60.65 74.98 70.93
CA TYR A 25 -59.99 75.86 69.98
C TYR A 25 -58.46 75.75 70.09
N LEU A 26 -57.92 75.85 71.31
CA LEU A 26 -56.48 75.76 71.55
C LEU A 26 -55.92 74.36 71.23
N LEU A 27 -56.68 73.30 71.53
CA LEU A 27 -56.30 71.93 71.19
C LEU A 27 -56.27 71.70 69.67
N ASP A 28 -57.26 72.22 68.93
CA ASP A 28 -57.32 72.10 67.47
C ASP A 28 -56.26 72.98 66.81
N LEU A 29 -55.99 74.18 67.35
CA LEU A 29 -54.89 75.03 66.93
C LEU A 29 -53.53 74.34 67.12
N ALA A 30 -53.31 73.70 68.27
CA ALA A 30 -52.09 72.93 68.55
C ALA A 30 -51.93 71.72 67.61
N ASN A 31 -53.02 71.06 67.23
CA ASN A 31 -53.02 69.96 66.27
C ASN A 31 -52.88 70.43 64.80
N SER A 32 -53.21 71.69 64.50
CA SER A 32 -53.11 72.28 63.16
C SER A 32 -51.73 72.83 62.81
N ALA A 33 -50.85 73.03 63.81
CA ALA A 33 -49.50 73.55 63.62
C ALA A 33 -48.46 72.48 63.20
N GLY A 34 -48.89 71.23 62.97
CA GLY A 34 -48.04 70.13 62.48
C GLY A 34 -48.87 68.96 61.93
N MET A 35 -48.21 67.98 61.31
CA MET A 35 -48.85 66.76 60.78
C MET A 35 -49.84 66.17 61.79
N THR A 36 -51.05 65.86 61.34
CA THR A 36 -52.04 65.15 62.17
C THR A 36 -51.46 63.81 62.66
N PRO A 37 -51.95 63.26 63.80
CA PRO A 37 -51.45 61.99 64.32
C PRO A 37 -51.48 60.83 63.29
N ALA A 38 -52.49 60.81 62.42
CA ALA A 38 -52.62 59.82 61.35
C ALA A 38 -51.52 59.97 60.28
N GLN A 39 -51.23 61.21 59.87
CA GLN A 39 -50.16 61.51 58.91
C GLN A 39 -48.78 61.21 59.49
N ARG A 40 -48.56 61.47 60.78
CA ARG A 40 -47.33 61.10 61.47
C ARG A 40 -47.13 59.58 61.49
N LYS A 41 -48.19 58.82 61.79
CA LYS A 41 -48.14 57.34 61.72
C LYS A 41 -47.84 56.82 60.31
N GLN A 42 -48.38 57.47 59.27
CA GLN A 42 -48.07 57.13 57.88
C GLN A 42 -46.62 57.47 57.52
N LEU A 43 -46.11 58.61 57.98
CA LEU A 43 -44.71 59.00 57.81
C LEU A 43 -43.78 58.03 58.53
N ASP A 44 -44.05 57.68 59.78
CA ASP A 44 -43.27 56.72 60.55
C ASP A 44 -43.28 55.33 59.90
N ALA A 45 -44.43 54.90 59.35
CA ALA A 45 -44.53 53.65 58.60
C ALA A 45 -43.73 53.70 57.28
N LEU A 46 -43.70 54.86 56.61
CA LEU A 46 -42.91 55.05 55.40
C LEU A 46 -41.41 55.04 55.73
N ILE A 47 -41.00 55.75 56.80
CA ILE A 47 -39.63 55.76 57.31
C ILE A 47 -39.19 54.35 57.68
N ALA A 48 -40.01 53.58 58.38
CA ALA A 48 -39.69 52.19 58.73
C ALA A 48 -39.53 51.28 57.50
N ARG A 49 -40.37 51.46 56.46
CA ARG A 49 -40.23 50.72 55.19
C ARG A 49 -38.97 51.12 54.44
N VAL A 50 -38.63 52.40 54.43
CA VAL A 50 -37.39 52.91 53.82
C VAL A 50 -36.17 52.40 54.58
N GLN A 51 -36.16 52.47 55.91
CA GLN A 51 -35.09 51.93 56.74
C GLN A 51 -34.95 50.41 56.63
N ALA A 52 -36.04 49.66 56.39
CA ALA A 52 -35.95 48.22 56.13
C ALA A 52 -35.32 47.93 54.76
N LEU A 53 -35.55 48.78 53.76
CA LEU A 53 -34.89 48.71 52.46
C LEU A 53 -33.42 49.13 52.53
N GLU A 54 -33.09 50.13 53.36
CA GLU A 54 -31.73 50.65 53.52
C GLU A 54 -30.87 49.84 54.49
N GLY A 55 -31.48 49.26 55.54
CA GLY A 55 -30.82 48.50 56.61
C GLY A 55 -30.56 47.04 56.28
N GLY A 56 -31.19 46.51 55.21
CA GLY A 56 -30.85 45.23 54.62
C GLY A 56 -29.61 45.32 53.73
N GLY A 57 -28.47 45.75 54.27
CA GLY A 57 -27.14 45.65 53.66
C GLY A 57 -27.05 45.86 52.14
N GLY A 58 -27.03 47.11 51.69
CA GLY A 58 -26.40 47.49 50.41
C GLY A 58 -27.24 48.42 49.53
N ALA A 59 -26.80 49.67 49.42
CA ALA A 59 -27.16 50.54 48.31
C ALA A 59 -26.65 49.94 46.99
N GLY A 60 -27.56 49.78 46.02
CA GLY A 60 -27.36 49.03 44.77
C GLY A 60 -28.06 47.68 44.86
N GLY A 61 -29.14 47.49 44.09
CA GLY A 61 -29.89 46.23 44.08
C GLY A 61 -29.03 45.08 43.57
N ASN A 62 -28.28 44.44 44.46
CA ASN A 62 -27.44 43.30 44.13
C ASN A 62 -28.30 42.04 44.12
N VAL A 63 -28.56 41.50 42.92
CA VAL A 63 -29.02 40.12 42.76
C VAL A 63 -27.82 39.21 43.03
N SER A 64 -27.70 38.69 44.26
CA SER A 64 -26.69 37.68 44.58
C SER A 64 -27.28 36.29 44.32
N VAL A 65 -26.89 35.65 43.22
CA VAL A 65 -27.04 34.19 43.08
C VAL A 65 -25.90 33.60 43.90
N GLN A 66 -26.18 32.88 45.00
CA GLN A 66 -25.16 32.19 45.80
C GLN A 66 -25.09 30.71 45.44
N GLY A 67 -24.08 30.33 44.68
CA GLY A 67 -23.63 28.97 44.42
C GLY A 67 -22.10 28.92 44.40
N LEU A 68 -21.51 27.73 44.51
CA LEU A 68 -20.07 27.54 44.33
C LEU A 68 -19.69 27.96 42.88
N GLY A 69 -18.81 28.97 42.73
CA GLY A 69 -18.44 29.58 41.44
C GLY A 69 -19.25 30.83 41.06
N SER A 70 -19.84 31.52 42.03
CA SER A 70 -20.80 32.60 41.82
C SER A 70 -20.22 33.88 41.23
N ILE A 71 -20.81 34.27 40.10
CA ILE A 71 -20.81 35.58 39.44
C ILE A 71 -20.65 36.74 40.44
N VAL A 72 -19.64 37.58 40.21
CA VAL A 72 -19.44 38.86 40.92
C VAL A 72 -20.02 39.99 40.05
N THR A 73 -20.97 40.74 40.58
CA THR A 73 -21.57 41.90 39.89
C THR A 73 -21.02 43.21 40.46
N ASN A 74 -20.41 44.05 39.61
CA ASN A 74 -20.00 45.42 39.97
C ASN A 74 -20.63 46.44 39.01
N GLY A 75 -21.53 47.30 39.51
CA GLY A 75 -21.97 48.50 38.77
C GLY A 75 -23.39 48.98 39.07
N LEU A 76 -23.61 50.29 38.96
CA LEU A 76 -24.86 50.97 39.29
C LEU A 76 -25.87 51.13 38.13
N ASP A 77 -25.55 50.73 36.89
CA ASP A 77 -26.47 50.88 35.73
C ASP A 77 -26.45 49.75 34.67
N ILE A 78 -25.35 49.01 34.50
CA ILE A 78 -25.26 47.82 33.61
C ILE A 78 -24.62 46.67 34.38
N VAL A 79 -25.34 45.55 34.53
CA VAL A 79 -24.80 44.33 35.14
C VAL A 79 -24.00 43.58 34.09
N LEU A 80 -22.67 43.68 34.15
CA LEU A 80 -21.78 42.80 33.40
C LEU A 80 -21.66 41.48 34.17
N VAL A 81 -22.20 40.40 33.60
CA VAL A 81 -22.06 39.04 34.15
C VAL A 81 -20.83 38.40 33.52
N MET A 82 -19.79 38.17 34.31
CA MET A 82 -18.59 37.42 33.89
C MET A 82 -18.51 36.13 34.71
N LEU A 83 -18.05 35.05 34.08
CA LEU A 83 -17.76 33.80 34.76
C LEU A 83 -16.41 33.92 35.48
N ASP A 84 -16.35 33.54 36.75
CA ASP A 84 -15.12 33.63 37.54
C ASP A 84 -14.08 32.61 37.03
N GLY A 85 -12.86 33.07 36.74
CA GLY A 85 -11.78 32.26 36.13
C GLY A 85 -11.90 32.03 34.63
N ASP A 86 -12.86 32.68 33.96
CA ASP A 86 -13.04 32.58 32.51
C ASP A 86 -11.98 33.40 31.75
N ASN A 87 -11.56 32.90 30.59
CA ASN A 87 -10.67 33.62 29.69
C ASN A 87 -11.49 34.17 28.54
N ASP A 88 -11.58 35.49 28.43
CA ASP A 88 -12.43 36.15 27.43
C ASP A 88 -11.89 36.01 25.99
N ALA A 89 -10.61 35.66 25.83
CA ALA A 89 -9.95 35.54 24.53
C ALA A 89 -8.91 34.40 24.49
N PRO A 90 -9.31 33.13 24.61
CA PRO A 90 -8.40 31.98 24.68
C PRO A 90 -7.71 31.68 23.34
N GLY A 91 -8.17 32.30 22.25
CA GLY A 91 -7.67 32.04 20.90
C GLY A 91 -8.34 30.81 20.26
N SER A 92 -7.98 30.56 19.00
CA SER A 92 -8.65 29.58 18.14
C SER A 92 -8.36 28.11 18.47
N SER A 93 -7.31 27.83 19.25
CA SER A 93 -6.86 26.48 19.62
C SER A 93 -7.55 25.89 20.86
N TRP A 94 -8.59 26.56 21.36
CA TRP A 94 -9.31 26.21 22.58
C TRP A 94 -10.81 26.08 22.35
N TYR A 95 -11.47 25.23 23.12
CA TYR A 95 -12.92 25.11 23.15
C TYR A 95 -13.43 25.21 24.59
N TYR A 96 -14.61 25.80 24.78
CA TYR A 96 -15.29 25.81 26.08
C TYR A 96 -16.20 24.58 26.17
N GLY A 97 -16.03 23.77 27.20
CA GLY A 97 -16.77 22.52 27.31
C GLY A 97 -16.57 21.80 28.63
N THR A 98 -16.67 20.48 28.59
CA THR A 98 -16.40 19.60 29.72
C THR A 98 -15.13 18.81 29.43
N GLY A 99 -14.19 18.82 30.37
CA GLY A 99 -12.90 18.16 30.23
C GLY A 99 -12.95 16.65 30.50
N PRO A 100 -11.83 15.94 30.31
CA PRO A 100 -11.70 14.51 30.61
C PRO A 100 -11.96 14.16 32.09
N ASP A 101 -11.79 15.15 32.97
CA ASP A 101 -12.06 15.07 34.42
C ASP A 101 -13.52 15.39 34.79
N GLY A 102 -14.37 15.73 33.80
CA GLY A 102 -15.76 16.09 34.02
C GLY A 102 -15.99 17.53 34.47
N THR A 103 -14.94 18.35 34.59
CA THR A 103 -15.02 19.76 34.97
C THR A 103 -15.40 20.62 33.76
N LYS A 104 -16.07 21.76 33.96
CA LYS A 104 -16.32 22.74 32.89
C LYS A 104 -15.18 23.75 32.81
N GLY A 105 -14.84 24.19 31.59
CA GLY A 105 -13.80 25.21 31.37
C GLY A 105 -13.32 25.29 29.93
N TRP A 106 -12.26 26.07 29.72
CA TRP A 106 -11.50 26.11 28.47
C TRP A 106 -10.50 24.96 28.41
N TYR A 107 -10.56 24.20 27.33
CA TYR A 107 -9.65 23.08 27.08
C TYR A 107 -9.01 23.24 25.70
N ALA A 108 -7.76 22.80 25.58
CA ALA A 108 -7.10 22.80 24.29
C ALA A 108 -7.83 21.80 23.37
N ILE A 109 -8.04 22.17 22.11
CA ILE A 109 -8.58 21.23 21.10
C ILE A 109 -7.64 20.02 20.95
N ALA A 110 -6.35 20.22 21.23
CA ALA A 110 -5.33 19.18 21.29
C ALA A 110 -5.51 18.17 22.44
N ASP A 111 -6.41 18.40 23.40
CA ASP A 111 -6.67 17.46 24.50
C ASP A 111 -8.04 16.78 24.37
N ALA A 112 -8.92 17.30 23.51
CA ALA A 112 -10.29 16.79 23.33
C ALA A 112 -10.36 15.39 22.70
N LEU A 113 -9.35 15.01 21.92
CA LEU A 113 -9.33 13.77 21.15
C LEU A 113 -7.97 13.06 21.31
N ALA A 114 -7.95 11.84 21.84
CA ALA A 114 -6.74 11.02 21.83
C ALA A 114 -6.61 10.27 20.49
N VAL A 115 -5.39 10.13 19.98
CA VAL A 115 -5.07 9.25 18.85
C VAL A 115 -4.16 8.11 19.31
N THR A 116 -4.27 6.95 18.67
CA THR A 116 -3.36 5.81 18.89
C THR A 116 -2.11 5.95 18.02
N THR A 117 -1.19 4.98 18.08
CA THR A 117 0.07 5.00 17.31
C THR A 117 -0.11 5.02 15.79
N ASP A 118 -1.27 4.62 15.27
CA ASP A 118 -1.52 4.54 13.82
C ASP A 118 -1.94 5.89 13.22
N LEU A 119 -2.31 6.84 14.06
CA LEU A 119 -2.85 8.13 13.66
C LEU A 119 -2.00 9.25 14.24
N THR A 120 -1.80 10.29 13.43
CA THR A 120 -1.20 11.55 13.88
C THR A 120 -2.29 12.60 14.04
N LYS A 121 -2.14 13.45 15.05
CA LYS A 121 -2.99 14.61 15.26
C LYS A 121 -2.11 15.83 15.41
N ALA A 122 -2.45 16.89 14.67
CA ALA A 122 -1.88 18.20 14.87
C ALA A 122 -3.00 19.23 15.05
N VAL A 123 -2.75 20.21 15.91
CA VAL A 123 -3.60 21.39 16.06
C VAL A 123 -2.72 22.60 15.79
N ASP A 124 -3.06 23.36 14.75
CA ASP A 124 -2.35 24.59 14.44
C ASP A 124 -2.58 25.62 15.55
N SER A 125 -1.51 26.11 16.17
CA SER A 125 -1.61 26.96 17.36
C SER A 125 -2.14 28.37 17.08
N GLY A 126 -2.11 28.84 15.82
CA GLY A 126 -2.59 30.17 15.43
C GLY A 126 -4.03 30.18 14.91
N THR A 127 -4.44 29.11 14.23
CA THR A 127 -5.75 29.00 13.57
C THR A 127 -6.70 28.01 14.23
N GLY A 128 -6.21 27.13 15.11
CA GLY A 128 -7.01 26.10 15.79
C GLY A 128 -7.41 24.94 14.89
N VAL A 129 -7.00 24.96 13.62
CA VAL A 129 -7.34 23.90 12.66
C VAL A 129 -6.72 22.59 13.12
N THR A 130 -7.58 21.60 13.32
CA THR A 130 -7.18 20.24 13.69
C THR A 130 -7.06 19.39 12.44
N THR A 131 -5.89 18.77 12.24
CA THR A 131 -5.64 17.83 11.16
C THR A 131 -5.40 16.43 11.72
N LEU A 132 -5.93 15.44 11.01
CA LEU A 132 -5.74 14.03 11.29
C LEU A 132 -4.97 13.42 10.11
N GLY A 133 -3.90 12.70 10.42
CA GLY A 133 -3.07 11.99 9.46
C GLY A 133 -2.88 10.53 9.87
N LEU A 134 -2.25 9.76 8.98
CA LEU A 134 -1.70 8.45 9.32
C LEU A 134 -0.31 8.66 9.91
N ALA A 135 0.10 7.79 10.84
CA ALA A 135 1.48 7.73 11.28
C ALA A 135 2.38 7.14 10.18
N ASP A 136 3.63 7.60 10.14
CA ASP A 136 4.62 7.06 9.21
C ASP A 136 4.92 5.61 9.58
N LEU A 137 4.70 4.69 8.64
CA LEU A 137 5.10 3.30 8.77
C LEU A 137 6.47 3.13 8.10
N ALA A 138 7.51 2.90 8.92
CA ALA A 138 8.85 2.63 8.41
C ALA A 138 8.85 1.40 7.50
N ASP A 139 9.52 1.49 6.35
CA ASP A 139 9.70 0.33 5.47
C ASP A 139 10.51 -0.74 6.19
N SER A 140 9.88 -1.90 6.42
CA SER A 140 10.50 -3.05 7.09
C SER A 140 11.64 -3.70 6.28
N GLY A 141 11.84 -3.32 5.00
CA GLY A 141 12.81 -3.96 4.10
C GLY A 141 12.44 -5.41 3.73
N ALA A 142 11.34 -5.95 4.26
CA ALA A 142 10.86 -7.29 4.00
C ALA A 142 9.98 -7.32 2.73
N GLY A 143 10.59 -7.53 1.56
CA GLY A 143 9.81 -7.71 0.32
C GLY A 143 10.46 -7.26 -0.97
N ALA A 144 11.71 -7.66 -1.26
CA ALA A 144 12.38 -7.41 -2.54
C ALA A 144 11.65 -7.98 -3.80
N ALA A 145 10.50 -8.63 -3.63
CA ALA A 145 9.64 -9.07 -4.73
C ALA A 145 8.54 -8.05 -4.99
N LEU A 146 8.32 -7.73 -6.28
CA LEU A 146 7.20 -6.91 -6.74
C LEU A 146 5.89 -7.38 -6.07
N ARG A 147 5.12 -6.42 -5.54
CA ARG A 147 3.81 -6.66 -4.92
C ARG A 147 2.73 -6.02 -5.78
N LYS A 148 1.62 -6.71 -5.98
CA LYS A 148 0.41 -6.07 -6.52
C LYS A 148 -0.45 -5.55 -5.39
N ILE A 149 -1.04 -4.39 -5.64
CA ILE A 149 -1.87 -3.62 -4.72
C ILE A 149 -3.29 -3.64 -5.28
N THR A 150 -4.25 -4.08 -4.46
CA THR A 150 -5.67 -4.02 -4.81
C THR A 150 -6.31 -2.81 -4.14
N ARG A 151 -7.04 -1.98 -4.89
CA ARG A 151 -7.80 -0.85 -4.35
C ARG A 151 -9.29 -1.16 -4.31
N ASP A 152 -9.99 -0.65 -3.32
CA ASP A 152 -11.45 -0.69 -3.27
C ASP A 152 -12.07 0.39 -4.19
N ALA A 153 -13.41 0.41 -4.27
CA ALA A 153 -14.15 1.38 -5.08
C ALA A 153 -13.95 2.85 -4.65
N LYS A 154 -13.39 3.07 -3.45
CA LYS A 154 -13.06 4.41 -2.92
C LYS A 154 -11.56 4.72 -3.05
N GLY A 155 -10.79 3.88 -3.75
CA GLY A 155 -9.36 4.06 -4.00
C GLY A 155 -8.43 3.66 -2.84
N ARG A 156 -8.97 3.12 -1.74
CA ARG A 156 -8.20 2.69 -0.56
C ARG A 156 -7.56 1.33 -0.82
N LEU A 157 -6.40 1.08 -0.21
CA LEU A 157 -5.73 -0.22 -0.27
C LEU A 157 -6.60 -1.28 0.43
N SER A 158 -7.03 -2.30 -0.32
CA SER A 158 -7.87 -3.40 0.16
C SER A 158 -7.09 -4.70 0.34
N GLY A 159 -5.87 -4.78 -0.20
CA GLY A 159 -4.99 -5.92 -0.02
C GLY A 159 -3.70 -5.83 -0.82
N THR A 160 -2.73 -6.66 -0.43
CA THR A 160 -1.47 -6.85 -1.15
C THR A 160 -1.24 -8.34 -1.38
N SER A 161 -0.57 -8.67 -2.48
CA SER A 161 -0.12 -10.03 -2.77
C SER A 161 1.16 -10.01 -3.60
N ALA A 162 1.86 -11.14 -3.69
CA ALA A 162 3.03 -11.26 -4.57
C ALA A 162 2.60 -11.06 -6.03
N ALA A 163 3.36 -10.25 -6.78
CA ALA A 163 3.19 -10.14 -8.21
C ALA A 163 4.01 -11.22 -8.93
N THR A 164 3.42 -11.79 -9.97
CA THR A 164 4.03 -12.73 -10.90
C THR A 164 4.14 -12.10 -12.28
N THR A 165 4.85 -12.74 -13.20
CA THR A 165 4.87 -12.30 -14.60
C THR A 165 3.49 -12.33 -15.25
N SER A 166 2.54 -13.12 -14.73
CA SER A 166 1.15 -13.15 -15.18
C SER A 166 0.35 -11.89 -14.79
N ASP A 167 0.81 -11.12 -13.80
CA ASP A 167 0.16 -9.88 -13.37
C ASP A 167 0.59 -8.66 -14.19
N LEU A 168 1.58 -8.82 -15.08
CA LEU A 168 2.12 -7.75 -15.91
C LEU A 168 1.64 -7.91 -17.35
N ALA A 169 1.01 -6.85 -17.88
CA ALA A 169 0.71 -6.79 -19.31
C ALA A 169 2.02 -6.69 -20.09
N GLU A 170 2.18 -7.56 -21.09
CA GLU A 170 3.48 -7.75 -21.74
C GLU A 170 3.89 -6.56 -22.63
N GLY A 171 2.93 -5.81 -23.18
CA GLY A 171 3.22 -4.64 -24.01
C GLY A 171 4.17 -4.97 -25.16
N ALA A 172 5.28 -4.22 -25.28
CA ALA A 172 6.35 -4.48 -26.24
C ALA A 172 7.40 -5.51 -25.74
N ASN A 173 7.32 -5.93 -24.48
CA ASN A 173 8.25 -6.89 -23.90
C ASN A 173 7.79 -8.31 -24.24
N LEU A 174 8.55 -9.01 -25.08
CA LEU A 174 8.29 -10.39 -25.47
C LEU A 174 8.75 -11.36 -24.38
N TYR A 175 8.07 -11.40 -23.23
CA TYR A 175 8.41 -12.39 -22.22
C TYR A 175 8.32 -13.80 -22.83
N HIS A 176 9.38 -14.59 -22.61
CA HIS A 176 9.50 -15.96 -23.11
C HIS A 176 8.55 -16.87 -22.32
N THR A 177 7.27 -16.86 -22.69
CA THR A 177 6.32 -17.86 -22.21
C THR A 177 6.57 -19.18 -22.93
N THR A 178 6.28 -20.30 -22.27
CA THR A 178 6.33 -21.63 -22.88
C THR A 178 5.55 -21.66 -24.19
N ALA A 179 4.36 -21.06 -24.21
CA ALA A 179 3.53 -20.96 -25.43
C ALA A 179 4.21 -20.22 -26.59
N ARG A 180 4.92 -19.12 -26.35
CA ARG A 180 5.66 -18.40 -27.42
C ARG A 180 6.86 -19.19 -27.89
N VAL A 181 7.57 -19.83 -26.98
CA VAL A 181 8.72 -20.68 -27.32
C VAL A 181 8.25 -21.85 -28.18
N ASP A 182 7.18 -22.52 -27.79
CA ASP A 182 6.58 -23.63 -28.54
C ASP A 182 6.05 -23.18 -29.90
N ALA A 183 5.42 -22.01 -29.97
CA ALA A 183 4.97 -21.43 -31.24
C ALA A 183 6.16 -21.15 -32.18
N ARG A 184 7.25 -20.58 -31.66
CA ARG A 184 8.48 -20.32 -32.43
C ARG A 184 9.13 -21.61 -32.91
N ILE A 185 9.25 -22.61 -32.03
CA ILE A 185 9.79 -23.93 -32.38
C ILE A 185 8.94 -24.56 -33.46
N THR A 186 7.62 -24.56 -33.31
CA THR A 186 6.67 -25.08 -34.30
C THR A 186 6.80 -24.35 -35.65
N LEU A 187 6.95 -23.03 -35.64
CA LEU A 187 7.16 -22.22 -36.85
C LEU A 187 8.47 -22.54 -37.57
N GLN A 188 9.54 -22.88 -36.84
CA GLN A 188 10.86 -23.15 -37.42
C GLN A 188 11.06 -24.62 -37.82
N LYS A 189 10.30 -25.55 -37.22
CA LYS A 189 10.43 -26.99 -37.48
C LYS A 189 10.09 -27.34 -38.93
N GLY A 190 11.03 -27.98 -39.60
CA GLY A 190 10.90 -28.45 -40.99
C GLY A 190 10.93 -27.34 -42.05
N GLN A 191 11.26 -26.10 -41.67
CA GLN A 191 11.38 -24.98 -42.62
C GLN A 191 12.82 -24.84 -43.13
N PRO A 192 13.03 -24.33 -44.37
CA PRO A 192 14.35 -23.90 -44.83
C PRO A 192 14.98 -22.89 -43.87
N ASN A 193 16.29 -23.02 -43.61
CA ASN A 193 17.03 -22.24 -42.59
C ASN A 193 16.45 -22.36 -41.16
N GLY A 194 15.64 -23.39 -40.89
CA GLY A 194 14.99 -23.64 -39.62
C GLY A 194 15.57 -24.83 -38.84
N LEU A 195 14.72 -25.47 -38.04
CA LEU A 195 15.06 -26.62 -37.21
C LEU A 195 14.70 -27.92 -37.92
N ALA A 196 15.55 -28.95 -37.79
CA ALA A 196 15.22 -30.30 -38.24
C ALA A 196 14.02 -30.86 -37.48
N THR A 197 13.28 -31.78 -38.11
CA THR A 197 12.20 -32.53 -37.44
C THR A 197 12.75 -33.86 -36.91
N LEU A 198 12.00 -34.48 -35.99
CA LEU A 198 12.23 -35.87 -35.58
C LEU A 198 11.07 -36.73 -36.05
N GLY A 199 11.39 -37.92 -36.57
CA GLY A 199 10.43 -38.98 -36.87
C GLY A 199 9.88 -39.62 -35.60
N ALA A 200 8.94 -40.56 -35.77
CA ALA A 200 8.37 -41.33 -34.66
C ALA A 200 9.43 -42.19 -33.92
N ASP A 201 10.55 -42.48 -34.57
CA ASP A 201 11.72 -43.17 -34.03
C ASP A 201 12.74 -42.22 -33.35
N SER A 202 12.38 -40.95 -33.19
CA SER A 202 13.24 -39.90 -32.61
C SER A 202 14.53 -39.62 -33.39
N LYS A 203 14.57 -39.96 -34.68
CA LYS A 203 15.70 -39.64 -35.58
C LYS A 203 15.34 -38.53 -36.57
N ILE A 204 16.34 -37.86 -37.12
CA ILE A 204 16.14 -36.92 -38.24
C ILE A 204 15.70 -37.74 -39.46
N PRO A 205 14.55 -37.43 -40.10
CA PRO A 205 14.13 -38.11 -41.32
C PRO A 205 15.19 -38.04 -42.41
N SER A 206 15.47 -39.15 -43.09
CA SER A 206 16.49 -39.22 -44.15
C SER A 206 16.28 -38.23 -45.28
N ALA A 207 15.04 -37.80 -45.54
CA ALA A 207 14.71 -36.75 -46.50
C ALA A 207 15.30 -35.36 -46.16
N GLN A 208 15.67 -35.12 -44.90
CA GLN A 208 16.37 -33.90 -44.45
C GLN A 208 17.89 -34.04 -44.46
N LEU A 209 18.41 -35.23 -44.78
CA LEU A 209 19.84 -35.49 -44.89
C LEU A 209 20.24 -35.54 -46.38
N PRO A 210 21.40 -34.99 -46.76
CA PRO A 210 21.97 -35.28 -48.07
C PRO A 210 22.19 -36.78 -48.26
N ALA A 211 21.98 -37.28 -49.48
CA ALA A 211 22.21 -38.68 -49.82
C ALA A 211 23.70 -39.03 -49.74
N ILE A 212 24.18 -39.52 -48.59
CA ILE A 212 25.50 -40.19 -48.47
C ILE A 212 25.61 -41.13 -47.26
N ALA A 213 24.48 -41.62 -46.73
CA ALA A 213 24.53 -42.65 -45.70
C ALA A 213 24.83 -44.01 -46.36
N ILE A 214 26.04 -44.55 -46.13
CA ILE A 214 26.29 -45.98 -46.31
C ILE A 214 25.30 -46.69 -45.37
N THR A 215 24.27 -47.29 -45.94
CA THR A 215 23.13 -47.78 -45.14
C THR A 215 23.41 -49.21 -44.69
N GLU A 216 24.01 -50.03 -45.55
CA GLU A 216 24.34 -51.43 -45.26
C GLU A 216 25.61 -51.93 -46.00
N THR A 217 26.23 -53.00 -45.49
CA THR A 217 27.33 -53.72 -46.16
C THR A 217 26.93 -55.18 -46.41
N PHE A 218 26.96 -55.60 -47.67
CA PHE A 218 26.59 -56.94 -48.11
C PHE A 218 27.84 -57.74 -48.51
N VAL A 219 27.96 -58.98 -48.04
CA VAL A 219 29.01 -59.91 -48.48
C VAL A 219 28.41 -60.93 -49.45
N VAL A 220 28.89 -60.95 -50.69
CA VAL A 220 28.35 -61.80 -51.77
C VAL A 220 29.44 -62.63 -52.45
N GLY A 221 29.06 -63.79 -52.98
CA GLY A 221 29.96 -64.74 -53.64
C GLY A 221 29.96 -64.67 -55.18
N SER A 222 29.18 -63.79 -55.79
CA SER A 222 29.11 -63.68 -57.25
C SER A 222 28.52 -62.35 -57.73
N GLN A 223 28.72 -62.03 -59.02
CA GLN A 223 28.11 -60.87 -59.67
C GLN A 223 26.58 -60.95 -59.67
N ALA A 224 26.02 -62.13 -59.92
CA ALA A 224 24.57 -62.32 -59.94
C ALA A 224 23.94 -62.04 -58.56
N ALA A 225 24.61 -62.49 -57.49
CA ALA A 225 24.17 -62.20 -56.13
C ALA A 225 24.28 -60.70 -55.79
N GLN A 226 25.32 -60.00 -56.25
CA GLN A 226 25.45 -58.55 -56.08
C GLN A 226 24.33 -57.76 -56.78
N LEU A 227 24.02 -58.10 -58.03
CA LEU A 227 22.96 -57.41 -58.80
C LEU A 227 21.55 -57.70 -58.27
N ALA A 228 21.36 -58.77 -57.50
CA ALA A 228 20.11 -59.10 -56.85
C ALA A 228 19.90 -58.40 -55.49
N LEU A 229 20.89 -57.66 -54.98
CA LEU A 229 20.77 -56.94 -53.72
C LEU A 229 19.74 -55.81 -53.80
N THR A 230 18.92 -55.66 -52.76
CA THR A 230 18.08 -54.46 -52.57
C THR A 230 18.92 -53.35 -51.92
N ALA A 231 19.87 -52.81 -52.67
CA ALA A 231 20.84 -51.80 -52.22
C ALA A 231 20.40 -50.37 -52.60
N GLN A 232 20.70 -49.40 -51.75
CA GLN A 232 20.56 -47.96 -51.99
C GLN A 232 21.92 -47.33 -52.34
N GLU A 233 21.91 -46.14 -52.96
CA GLU A 233 23.14 -45.39 -53.21
C GLU A 233 23.94 -45.21 -51.91
N GLY A 234 25.24 -45.54 -51.96
CA GLY A 234 26.12 -45.55 -50.80
C GLY A 234 26.35 -46.92 -50.17
N ASP A 235 25.50 -47.92 -50.43
CA ASP A 235 25.70 -49.27 -49.88
C ASP A 235 26.94 -49.96 -50.44
N VAL A 236 27.56 -50.82 -49.64
CA VAL A 236 28.79 -51.53 -50.02
C VAL A 236 28.50 -53.00 -50.29
N ALA A 237 28.97 -53.50 -51.44
CA ALA A 237 28.99 -54.93 -51.75
C ALA A 237 30.44 -55.45 -51.76
N VAL A 238 30.74 -56.43 -50.91
CA VAL A 238 32.02 -57.14 -50.86
C VAL A 238 31.91 -58.42 -51.69
N ARG A 239 32.59 -58.46 -52.83
CA ARG A 239 32.67 -59.59 -53.78
C ARG A 239 33.80 -60.52 -53.39
N THR A 240 33.48 -61.58 -52.65
CA THR A 240 34.47 -62.55 -52.13
C THR A 240 35.16 -63.37 -53.20
N ASP A 241 34.51 -63.62 -54.34
CA ASP A 241 35.05 -64.33 -55.50
C ASP A 241 36.08 -63.50 -56.28
N LEU A 242 36.07 -62.16 -56.15
CA LEU A 242 37.05 -61.27 -56.77
C LEU A 242 38.00 -60.59 -55.77
N SER A 243 37.73 -60.72 -54.46
CA SER A 243 38.41 -59.94 -53.41
C SER A 243 38.34 -58.43 -53.63
N LYS A 244 37.15 -57.94 -54.03
CA LYS A 244 36.89 -56.52 -54.33
C LYS A 244 35.69 -56.00 -53.56
N SER A 245 35.68 -54.69 -53.31
CA SER A 245 34.52 -53.99 -52.73
C SER A 245 33.99 -52.97 -53.73
N TYR A 246 32.66 -52.83 -53.78
CA TYR A 246 31.96 -51.91 -54.66
C TYR A 246 31.02 -51.06 -53.83
N ILE A 247 30.87 -49.78 -54.17
CA ILE A 247 29.84 -48.89 -53.61
C ILE A 247 28.75 -48.68 -54.65
N LYS A 248 27.48 -48.83 -54.24
CA LYS A 248 26.32 -48.56 -55.10
C LYS A 248 26.32 -47.06 -55.43
N ASN A 249 26.41 -46.73 -56.71
CA ASN A 249 26.34 -45.35 -57.19
C ASN A 249 24.90 -45.01 -57.62
N SER A 250 24.69 -43.81 -58.17
CA SER A 250 23.37 -43.33 -58.61
C SER A 250 22.81 -44.01 -59.87
N GLY A 251 23.47 -45.06 -60.39
CA GLY A 251 23.01 -45.84 -61.53
C GLY A 251 21.77 -46.70 -61.23
N THR A 252 20.92 -46.85 -62.25
CA THR A 252 19.62 -47.56 -62.18
C THR A 252 19.46 -48.65 -63.26
N ALA A 253 20.53 -49.00 -63.98
CA ALA A 253 20.49 -49.94 -65.10
C ALA A 253 20.31 -51.41 -64.67
N GLY A 254 20.47 -51.73 -63.38
CA GLY A 254 20.44 -53.10 -62.87
C GLY A 254 21.70 -53.90 -63.24
N THR A 255 22.80 -53.22 -63.57
CA THR A 255 24.05 -53.83 -64.01
C THR A 255 25.23 -53.35 -63.17
N MET A 256 26.43 -53.87 -63.45
CA MET A 256 27.65 -53.40 -62.78
C MET A 256 28.00 -51.93 -63.05
N ALA A 257 27.34 -51.27 -64.03
CA ALA A 257 27.47 -49.82 -64.22
C ALA A 257 26.95 -49.02 -63.01
N ASP A 258 26.02 -49.60 -62.25
CA ASP A 258 25.44 -48.96 -61.06
C ASP A 258 26.33 -49.10 -59.81
N TRP A 259 27.54 -49.65 -59.97
CA TRP A 259 28.46 -49.94 -58.89
C TRP A 259 29.84 -49.39 -59.22
N THR A 260 30.41 -48.61 -58.31
CA THR A 260 31.77 -48.10 -58.43
C THR A 260 32.71 -48.99 -57.62
N GLU A 261 33.74 -49.55 -58.25
CA GLU A 261 34.76 -50.32 -57.54
C GLU A 261 35.56 -49.41 -56.59
N LEU A 262 35.65 -49.79 -55.33
CA LEU A 262 36.55 -49.15 -54.37
C LEU A 262 37.96 -49.66 -54.65
N LEU A 263 38.79 -48.78 -55.23
CA LEU A 263 40.16 -49.11 -55.54
C LEU A 263 40.92 -49.47 -54.26
N SER A 264 41.52 -50.65 -54.25
CA SER A 264 42.51 -50.99 -53.23
C SER A 264 43.79 -50.20 -53.48
N PRO A 265 44.55 -49.79 -52.43
CA PRO A 265 45.90 -49.26 -52.61
C PRO A 265 46.71 -50.25 -53.45
N SER A 266 47.47 -49.76 -54.44
CA SER A 266 48.21 -50.56 -55.42
C SER A 266 49.35 -51.42 -54.85
N GLY A 267 49.35 -51.72 -53.55
CA GLY A 267 50.42 -52.40 -52.83
C GLY A 267 49.94 -53.41 -51.78
N GLY A 268 48.72 -53.96 -51.88
CA GLY A 268 48.28 -55.08 -51.03
C GLY A 268 49.17 -56.33 -51.15
N SER A 269 49.93 -56.42 -52.23
CA SER A 269 51.03 -57.37 -52.42
C SER A 269 52.36 -56.69 -52.16
N VAL A 270 53.28 -57.39 -51.50
CA VAL A 270 54.69 -56.95 -51.40
C VAL A 270 55.24 -56.69 -52.80
N LEU A 271 55.42 -55.41 -53.14
CA LEU A 271 55.86 -55.00 -54.49
C LEU A 271 57.31 -55.41 -54.77
N SER A 272 58.14 -55.42 -53.73
CA SER A 272 59.49 -55.98 -53.78
C SER A 272 59.99 -56.37 -52.40
N VAL A 273 60.92 -57.34 -52.37
CA VAL A 273 61.80 -57.60 -51.22
C VAL A 273 63.22 -57.45 -51.74
N ASN A 274 64.01 -56.56 -51.14
CA ASN A 274 65.39 -56.29 -51.54
C ASN A 274 65.54 -56.03 -53.06
N ALA A 275 64.69 -55.14 -53.60
CA ALA A 275 64.65 -54.76 -55.03
C ALA A 275 64.36 -55.90 -56.03
N ARG A 276 63.94 -57.08 -55.55
CA ARG A 276 63.47 -58.17 -56.41
C ARG A 276 61.94 -58.14 -56.52
N THR A 277 61.43 -58.28 -57.73
CA THR A 277 59.99 -58.36 -58.05
C THR A 277 59.61 -59.81 -58.35
N GLY A 278 58.37 -60.21 -58.03
CA GLY A 278 57.86 -61.57 -58.26
C GLY A 278 57.19 -62.19 -57.03
N ALA A 279 56.73 -63.44 -57.15
CA ALA A 279 56.16 -64.17 -56.01
C ALA A 279 57.24 -64.36 -54.94
N VAL A 280 57.01 -63.81 -53.75
CA VAL A 280 57.93 -63.93 -52.61
C VAL A 280 57.66 -65.25 -51.90
N ALA A 281 58.43 -66.29 -52.23
CA ALA A 281 58.57 -67.45 -51.37
C ALA A 281 59.66 -67.15 -50.34
N VAL A 282 59.29 -66.99 -49.06
CA VAL A 282 60.25 -66.98 -47.96
C VAL A 282 60.33 -68.43 -47.45
N PRO A 283 61.28 -69.26 -47.92
CA PRO A 283 61.50 -70.54 -47.27
C PRO A 283 61.89 -70.26 -45.82
N ASP A 284 61.32 -71.05 -44.91
CA ASP A 284 61.57 -70.96 -43.47
C ASP A 284 63.09 -70.82 -43.25
N PHE A 285 63.52 -69.77 -42.54
CA PHE A 285 64.94 -69.44 -42.38
C PHE A 285 65.62 -70.49 -41.48
N VAL A 286 65.89 -71.68 -42.00
CA VAL A 286 66.85 -72.60 -41.39
C VAL A 286 68.25 -72.09 -41.76
N SER A 287 68.68 -71.07 -40.99
CA SER A 287 70.05 -70.67 -40.70
C SER A 287 71.12 -71.00 -41.77
N LYS A 288 71.34 -70.09 -42.72
CA LYS A 288 72.69 -69.95 -43.29
C LYS A 288 73.44 -68.89 -42.48
N ALA A 289 73.86 -69.26 -41.28
CA ALA A 289 74.89 -68.52 -40.57
C ALA A 289 76.23 -68.78 -41.27
N THR A 290 76.63 -67.91 -42.19
CA THR A 290 78.04 -67.74 -42.50
C THR A 290 78.53 -66.63 -41.59
N ALA A 291 79.44 -66.93 -40.66
CA ALA A 291 80.03 -65.93 -39.77
C ALA A 291 80.76 -64.85 -40.61
N PRO A 292 80.69 -63.56 -40.24
CA PRO A 292 81.41 -62.50 -40.94
C PRO A 292 82.93 -62.74 -40.83
N THR A 293 83.63 -62.70 -41.95
CA THR A 293 85.09 -62.68 -41.99
C THR A 293 85.60 -61.25 -41.84
N ALA A 294 86.76 -61.07 -41.19
CA ALA A 294 87.29 -59.79 -40.70
C ALA A 294 87.64 -58.72 -41.77
N THR A 295 87.13 -58.83 -42.99
CA THR A 295 87.30 -57.85 -44.08
C THR A 295 85.98 -57.35 -44.67
N ASP A 296 84.83 -57.75 -44.12
CA ASP A 296 83.53 -57.13 -44.41
C ASP A 296 83.24 -55.96 -43.46
#